data_AF-A0AAE0H9Y0-F1
#
_entry.id   AF-A0AAE0H9Y0-F1
#
_cell.length_a   1.000
_cell.length_b   1.000
_cell.length_c   1.000
_cell.angle_alpha   90.00
_cell.angle_beta   90.00
_cell.angle_gamma   90.00
#
_symmetry.space_group_name_H-M   'P 1'
#
loop_
_entity.id
_entity.type
_entity.pdbx_description
1 polymer ?
#
loop_
_entity_poly.entity_id
_entity_poly.type
_entity_poly.pdbx_seq_one_letter_code
_entity_poly.pdbx_strand_id
1 'polypeptide(L)'
;MARTRAKGAATAASKDDKKSATTATKSSTSIYTLSTESDNPPKLFILPKSASPAARIVTLQHPRHNKPTRFLVCPEAGFFEFTTVSPPKSTPRSWLVQSTTPNQDHGNNQSTQITQSPALHLATPYDPLFLLLPALYNNTTTTTTDAQQEQEQEEPPHQQNQKRMFLSLEDHLDNTPDPSRHLAELLATSSSTRQLVEARLAAVCGAVQAGDERMYRVDEAKLLGALLAKARAVVGGGAGRLPESMEERFVRKELEAPVLGVRVARGSGAVVVVEGEGAAAVRSNDFSRKRGGDEEQDERAEKRRKQEAEEKAKKANMSRGVKNLMKVNTSGMKKMSDFFKKKA
;
A
#
# COMPACT_ATOMS: atom_id res chain seq x y z
N MET A 1 -44.63 -5.71 59.83
CA MET A 1 -44.30 -6.39 58.55
C MET A 1 -44.70 -5.47 57.39
N ALA A 2 -43.86 -5.47 56.33
CA ALA A 2 -44.02 -4.98 54.93
C ALA A 2 -44.73 -3.61 54.69
N ARG A 3 -44.06 -2.49 54.33
CA ARG A 3 -43.33 -2.11 53.09
C ARG A 3 -44.11 -2.31 51.77
N THR A 4 -44.44 -1.21 51.08
CA THR A 4 -44.03 -0.89 49.69
C THR A 4 -44.33 0.58 49.33
N ARG A 5 -43.62 1.08 48.32
CA ARG A 5 -43.15 2.46 48.09
C ARG A 5 -43.93 3.16 46.97
N ALA A 6 -44.15 4.48 47.12
CA ALA A 6 -44.75 5.38 46.14
C ALA A 6 -43.80 5.79 44.99
N LYS A 7 -44.41 6.14 43.84
CA LYS A 7 -43.80 6.58 42.57
C LYS A 7 -44.21 8.04 42.30
N GLY A 8 -43.26 8.90 41.93
CA GLY A 8 -43.46 10.24 41.34
C GLY A 8 -42.15 10.60 40.62
N ALA A 9 -42.10 10.92 39.32
CA ALA A 9 -42.72 11.98 38.52
C ALA A 9 -41.83 13.25 38.40
N ALA A 10 -41.42 13.49 37.14
CA ALA A 10 -41.16 14.74 36.42
C ALA A 10 -39.99 15.72 36.75
N THR A 11 -39.17 15.95 35.71
CA THR A 11 -38.60 17.21 35.18
C THR A 11 -37.85 18.22 36.07
N ALA A 12 -36.59 18.54 35.71
CA ALA A 12 -36.11 19.88 35.27
C ALA A 12 -34.58 20.09 35.44
N ALA A 13 -34.07 21.03 34.66
CA ALA A 13 -32.71 21.49 34.36
C ALA A 13 -31.67 21.79 35.48
N SER A 14 -30.39 21.73 35.05
CA SER A 14 -29.21 22.57 35.35
C SER A 14 -28.38 22.37 36.65
N LYS A 15 -27.09 22.01 36.50
CA LYS A 15 -25.90 22.89 36.74
C LYS A 15 -24.56 22.14 36.63
N ASP A 16 -23.54 22.89 36.21
CA ASP A 16 -22.12 22.58 36.05
C ASP A 16 -21.44 21.81 37.19
N ASP A 17 -20.48 20.93 36.85
CA ASP A 17 -19.06 21.13 37.22
C ASP A 17 -18.14 20.00 36.67
N LYS A 18 -17.20 20.42 35.80
CA LYS A 18 -15.76 20.15 35.93
C LYS A 18 -15.26 18.69 36.02
N LYS A 19 -14.98 18.06 34.87
CA LYS A 19 -13.78 17.20 34.69
C LYS A 19 -13.45 16.92 33.20
N SER A 20 -12.97 17.93 32.48
CA SER A 20 -12.21 17.69 31.24
C SER A 20 -10.77 17.41 31.64
N ALA A 21 -10.34 16.15 31.46
CA ALA A 21 -8.97 15.73 31.69
C ALA A 21 -8.12 16.15 30.50
N THR A 22 -7.36 17.21 30.74
CA THR A 22 -6.30 17.76 29.90
C THR A 22 -5.21 16.72 29.63
N THR A 23 -5.11 16.20 28.41
CA THR A 23 -3.88 15.53 27.96
C THR A 23 -2.90 16.62 27.52
N ALA A 24 -2.08 17.08 28.45
CA ALA A 24 -1.08 18.11 28.22
C ALA A 24 -0.05 17.65 27.18
N THR A 25 -0.08 18.28 26.00
CA THR A 25 0.96 18.20 24.98
C THR A 25 2.21 18.90 25.51
N LYS A 26 3.33 18.17 25.57
CA LYS A 26 4.64 18.71 25.98
C LYS A 26 5.00 19.89 25.06
N SER A 27 5.26 21.06 25.64
CA SER A 27 5.70 22.26 24.93
C SER A 27 7.08 22.03 24.31
N SER A 28 7.20 22.23 23.00
CA SER A 28 8.48 22.30 22.32
C SER A 28 9.17 23.62 22.67
N THR A 29 10.44 23.59 23.05
CA THR A 29 11.27 24.75 23.37
C THR A 29 11.72 25.53 22.13
N SER A 30 10.86 25.69 21.12
CA SER A 30 11.20 26.46 19.92
C SER A 30 11.04 27.95 20.20
N ILE A 31 12.09 28.72 19.93
CA ILE A 31 12.09 30.20 20.01
C ILE A 31 11.04 30.79 19.06
N TYR A 32 10.68 30.05 18.01
CA TYR A 32 9.67 30.42 17.03
C TYR A 32 8.35 29.71 17.34
N THR A 33 7.29 30.49 17.49
CA THR A 33 5.90 30.04 17.50
C THR A 33 5.40 29.97 16.06
N LEU A 34 5.11 28.77 15.58
CA LEU A 34 4.47 28.59 14.28
C LEU A 34 3.01 29.05 14.33
N SER A 35 2.51 29.57 13.21
CA SER A 35 1.09 29.85 13.04
C SER A 35 0.26 28.58 13.24
N THR A 36 -0.96 28.74 13.76
CA THR A 36 -1.90 27.62 13.94
C THR A 36 -2.14 26.92 12.62
N GLU A 37 -2.06 25.58 12.65
CA GLU A 37 -2.34 24.76 11.48
C GLU A 37 -3.75 25.05 10.95
N SER A 38 -3.89 25.15 9.63
CA SER A 38 -5.21 25.28 9.01
C SER A 38 -5.98 23.98 9.15
N ASP A 39 -7.26 24.02 9.54
CA ASP A 39 -8.12 22.82 9.67
C ASP A 39 -8.25 22.03 8.37
N ASN A 40 -8.12 22.68 7.21
CA ASN A 40 -8.17 22.06 5.89
C ASN A 40 -7.00 22.56 5.02
N PRO A 41 -5.79 21.99 5.17
CA PRO A 41 -4.65 22.39 4.35
C PRO A 41 -4.89 21.99 2.87
N PRO A 42 -4.36 22.77 1.92
CA PRO A 42 -4.47 22.45 0.50
C PRO A 42 -3.83 21.09 0.23
N LYS A 43 -4.33 20.40 -0.79
CA LYS A 43 -3.77 19.13 -1.25
C LYS A 43 -3.31 19.29 -2.68
N LEU A 44 -2.16 18.71 -2.99
CA LEU A 44 -1.56 18.80 -4.32
C LEU A 44 -2.03 17.64 -5.18
N PHE A 45 -2.60 17.98 -6.33
CA PHE A 45 -3.08 17.02 -7.32
C PHE A 45 -2.40 17.23 -8.67
N ILE A 46 -2.03 16.13 -9.33
CA ILE A 46 -1.71 16.10 -10.75
C ILE A 46 -2.91 15.50 -11.46
N LEU A 47 -3.61 16.33 -12.24
CA LEU A 47 -4.78 15.94 -13.02
C LEU A 47 -4.38 15.71 -14.49
N PRO A 48 -5.07 14.82 -15.21
CA PRO A 48 -4.84 14.62 -16.63
C PRO A 48 -5.21 15.89 -17.40
N LYS A 49 -4.44 16.22 -18.45
CA LYS A 49 -4.71 17.38 -19.31
C LYS A 49 -6.06 17.29 -20.04
N SER A 50 -6.58 16.08 -20.18
CA SER A 50 -7.89 15.80 -20.77
C SER A 50 -9.04 15.96 -19.77
N ALA A 51 -8.81 16.27 -18.50
CA ALA A 51 -9.88 16.50 -17.54
C ALA A 51 -10.70 17.74 -17.94
N SER A 52 -12.01 17.55 -18.12
CA SER A 52 -12.93 18.65 -18.40
C SER A 52 -13.41 19.32 -17.10
N PRO A 53 -13.99 20.53 -17.17
CA PRO A 53 -14.58 21.21 -16.00
C PRO A 53 -15.76 20.44 -15.37
N ALA A 54 -16.35 19.52 -16.13
CA ALA A 54 -17.41 18.62 -15.65
C ALA A 54 -16.86 17.45 -14.81
N ALA A 55 -15.54 17.28 -14.70
CA ALA A 55 -14.95 16.23 -13.90
C ALA A 55 -15.31 16.40 -12.41
N ARG A 56 -15.60 15.29 -11.73
CA ARG A 56 -16.00 15.24 -10.33
C ARG A 56 -15.13 14.25 -9.56
N ILE A 57 -14.81 14.60 -8.32
CA ILE A 57 -14.18 13.68 -7.38
C ILE A 57 -15.31 12.94 -6.67
N VAL A 58 -15.39 11.63 -6.89
CA VAL A 58 -16.39 10.75 -6.30
C VAL A 58 -15.73 9.79 -5.33
N THR A 59 -16.46 9.42 -4.28
CA THR A 59 -16.04 8.34 -3.38
C THR A 59 -16.70 7.06 -3.83
N LEU A 60 -15.91 6.02 -4.12
CA LEU A 60 -16.39 4.71 -4.56
C LEU A 60 -15.71 3.61 -3.74
N GLN A 61 -16.30 2.43 -3.73
CA GLN A 61 -15.67 1.24 -3.17
C GLN A 61 -14.46 0.80 -4.01
N HIS A 62 -13.31 0.60 -3.36
CA HIS A 62 -12.17 0.05 -4.05
C HIS A 62 -12.29 -1.48 -4.20
N PRO A 63 -12.17 -2.03 -5.42
CA PRO A 63 -12.52 -3.42 -5.69
C PRO A 63 -11.60 -4.44 -5.01
N ARG A 64 -10.34 -4.08 -4.74
CA ARG A 64 -9.37 -4.99 -4.10
C ARG A 64 -9.44 -5.08 -2.58
N HIS A 65 -9.82 -4.01 -1.90
CA HIS A 65 -9.68 -3.91 -0.44
C HIS A 65 -10.96 -3.52 0.27
N ASN A 66 -12.04 -3.33 -0.48
CA ASN A 66 -13.36 -3.03 0.03
C ASN A 66 -13.35 -1.84 1.01
N LYS A 67 -12.64 -0.75 0.68
CA LYS A 67 -12.69 0.52 1.43
C LYS A 67 -13.14 1.67 0.54
N PRO A 68 -13.90 2.66 1.05
CA PRO A 68 -14.22 3.88 0.33
C PRO A 68 -12.95 4.63 -0.08
N THR A 69 -12.83 4.95 -1.35
CA THR A 69 -11.67 5.63 -1.96
C THR A 69 -12.13 6.67 -2.96
N ARG A 70 -11.33 7.73 -3.12
CA ARG A 70 -11.65 8.81 -4.05
C ARG A 70 -11.15 8.49 -5.45
N PHE A 71 -12.01 8.68 -6.43
CA PHE A 71 -11.71 8.63 -7.86
C PHE A 71 -12.04 9.97 -8.49
N LEU A 72 -11.36 10.31 -9.58
CA LEU A 72 -11.75 11.40 -10.46
C LEU A 72 -12.48 10.80 -11.65
N VAL A 73 -13.71 11.24 -11.89
CA VAL A 73 -14.50 10.80 -13.04
C VAL A 73 -14.78 11.99 -13.93
N CYS A 74 -14.38 11.87 -15.18
CA CYS A 74 -14.58 12.87 -16.22
C CYS A 74 -15.51 12.27 -17.30
N PRO A 75 -16.63 12.91 -17.64
CA PRO A 75 -17.54 12.39 -18.68
C PRO A 75 -16.90 12.20 -20.05
N GLU A 76 -15.85 12.98 -20.36
CA GLU A 76 -15.14 12.95 -21.64
C GLU A 76 -13.86 12.10 -21.58
N ALA A 77 -13.10 12.20 -20.48
CA ALA A 77 -11.79 11.56 -20.36
C ALA A 77 -11.82 10.19 -19.65
N GLY A 78 -12.95 9.83 -19.02
CA GLY A 78 -13.14 8.56 -18.34
C GLY A 78 -12.79 8.60 -16.84
N PHE A 79 -12.40 7.44 -16.32
CA PHE A 79 -12.16 7.22 -14.89
C PHE A 79 -10.67 7.32 -14.56
N PHE A 80 -10.36 7.90 -13.41
CA PHE A 80 -9.01 8.00 -12.89
C PHE A 80 -8.98 7.67 -11.40
N GLU A 81 -8.03 6.85 -10.98
CA GLU A 81 -7.76 6.58 -9.57
C GLU A 81 -6.74 7.57 -9.02
N PHE A 82 -6.85 7.93 -7.74
CA PHE A 82 -5.83 8.75 -7.08
C PHE A 82 -4.76 7.87 -6.46
N THR A 83 -3.58 7.85 -7.07
CA THR A 83 -2.37 7.27 -6.46
C THR A 83 -1.63 8.34 -5.67
N THR A 84 -1.16 8.01 -4.47
CA THR A 84 -0.43 8.98 -3.63
C THR A 84 1.04 8.66 -3.63
N VAL A 85 1.86 9.63 -4.04
CA VAL A 85 3.32 9.57 -3.93
C VAL A 85 3.74 10.44 -2.76
N SER A 86 4.46 9.83 -1.82
CA SER A 86 5.03 10.54 -0.68
C SER A 86 6.43 10.02 -0.39
N PRO A 87 7.39 10.88 -0.02
CA PRO A 87 8.70 10.43 0.44
C PRO A 87 8.56 9.54 1.69
N PRO A 88 9.56 8.68 1.97
CA PRO A 88 9.59 7.90 3.19
C PRO A 88 9.48 8.82 4.42
N LYS A 89 8.78 8.37 5.47
CA LYS A 89 8.64 9.12 6.73
C LYS A 89 9.99 9.48 7.39
N SER A 90 11.06 8.76 7.05
CA SER A 90 12.43 9.04 7.48
C SER A 90 13.02 10.32 6.88
N THR A 91 12.44 10.86 5.81
CA THR A 91 12.90 12.06 5.13
C THR A 91 11.74 13.05 5.06
N PRO A 92 11.53 13.87 6.12
CA PRO A 92 10.43 14.81 6.16
C PRO A 92 10.58 15.83 5.02
N ARG A 93 9.49 16.06 4.30
CA ARG A 93 9.38 17.09 3.26
C ARG A 93 8.06 17.84 3.45
N SER A 94 8.01 19.06 2.95
CA SER A 94 6.82 19.92 2.93
C SER A 94 6.77 20.67 1.59
N TRP A 95 5.63 21.29 1.30
CA TRP A 95 5.43 22.09 0.10
C TRP A 95 5.21 23.56 0.46
N LEU A 96 5.86 24.47 -0.25
CA LEU A 96 5.52 25.90 -0.26
C LEU A 96 4.66 26.15 -1.50
N VAL A 97 3.41 26.57 -1.27
CA VAL A 97 2.43 26.85 -2.31
C VAL A 97 2.22 28.36 -2.36
N GLN A 98 2.38 28.94 -3.54
CA GLN A 98 2.14 30.36 -3.77
C GLN A 98 0.97 30.51 -4.73
N SER A 99 -0.06 31.22 -4.31
CA SER A 99 -1.15 31.59 -5.21
C SER A 99 -0.70 32.76 -6.10
N THR A 100 -0.81 32.60 -7.41
CA THR A 100 -0.49 33.64 -8.40
C THR A 100 -1.70 34.52 -8.73
N THR A 101 -2.91 34.12 -8.34
CA THR A 101 -4.11 34.92 -8.55
C THR A 101 -4.27 35.91 -7.39
N PRO A 102 -4.24 37.23 -7.64
CA PRO A 102 -4.55 38.20 -6.61
C PRO A 102 -6.03 38.03 -6.24
N ASN A 103 -6.31 37.57 -5.01
CA ASN A 103 -7.66 37.60 -4.48
C ASN A 103 -8.11 39.06 -4.41
N GLN A 104 -9.17 39.43 -5.16
CA GLN A 104 -9.64 40.81 -5.26
C GLN A 104 -10.29 41.35 -3.98
N ASP A 105 -10.58 40.51 -2.97
CA ASP A 105 -11.45 40.93 -1.86
C ASP A 105 -10.74 41.24 -0.53
N HIS A 106 -9.44 40.99 -0.36
CA HIS A 106 -8.73 41.45 0.84
C HIS A 106 -7.28 41.81 0.54
N GLY A 107 -6.96 43.10 0.77
CA GLY A 107 -5.64 43.74 0.81
C GLY A 107 -4.43 42.91 0.37
N ASN A 108 -3.95 43.20 -0.84
CA ASN A 108 -2.61 42.99 -1.38
C ASN A 108 -1.60 42.20 -0.51
N ASN A 109 -1.76 40.88 -0.43
CA ASN A 109 -0.69 39.99 0.00
C ASN A 109 -0.78 38.70 -0.81
N GLN A 110 0.28 38.38 -1.54
CA GLN A 110 0.44 37.07 -2.17
C GLN A 110 0.30 36.01 -1.07
N SER A 111 -0.74 35.18 -1.12
CA SER A 111 -0.97 34.16 -0.11
C SER A 111 0.01 33.00 -0.35
N THR A 112 1.18 33.07 0.27
CA THR A 112 2.10 31.93 0.37
C THR A 112 1.65 31.06 1.54
N GLN A 113 1.37 29.79 1.27
CA GLN A 113 0.98 28.81 2.27
C GLN A 113 1.99 27.66 2.32
N ILE A 114 2.36 27.22 3.52
CA ILE A 114 3.18 26.03 3.71
C ILE A 114 2.26 24.85 4.05
N THR A 115 2.47 23.75 3.35
CA THR A 115 1.75 22.49 3.53
C THR A 115 2.71 21.46 4.12
N GLN A 116 2.43 21.01 5.33
CA GLN A 116 3.28 20.05 6.02
C GLN A 116 3.27 18.66 5.35
N SER A 117 2.14 18.26 4.77
CA SER A 117 2.03 16.99 4.06
C SER A 117 2.83 17.03 2.75
N PRO A 118 3.81 16.14 2.55
CA PRO A 118 4.53 16.05 1.27
C PRO A 118 3.76 15.25 0.22
N ALA A 119 2.56 14.76 0.54
CA ALA A 119 1.79 13.89 -0.33
C ALA A 119 1.40 14.60 -1.62
N LEU A 120 1.72 13.95 -2.75
CA LEU A 120 1.30 14.34 -4.08
C LEU A 120 0.31 13.30 -4.58
N HIS A 121 -0.89 13.72 -4.98
CA HIS A 121 -1.93 12.82 -5.46
C HIS A 121 -1.99 12.87 -6.99
N LEU A 122 -1.85 11.74 -7.68
CA LEU A 122 -1.86 11.65 -9.13
C LEU A 122 -3.14 10.96 -9.58
N ALA A 123 -3.86 11.57 -10.50
CA ALA A 123 -5.01 10.96 -11.16
C ALA A 123 -4.51 10.09 -12.33
N THR A 124 -4.39 8.77 -12.09
CA THR A 124 -3.95 7.80 -13.09
C THR A 124 -5.15 7.15 -13.78
N PRO A 125 -5.11 6.93 -15.11
CA PRO A 125 -6.22 6.31 -15.83
C PRO A 125 -6.62 4.97 -15.21
N TYR A 126 -7.93 4.76 -15.06
CA TYR A 126 -8.52 3.59 -14.44
C TYR A 126 -9.58 2.97 -15.35
N ASP A 127 -9.65 1.64 -15.42
CA ASP A 127 -10.74 0.99 -16.15
C ASP A 127 -11.94 0.74 -15.23
N PRO A 128 -13.12 1.34 -15.49
CA PRO A 128 -14.30 1.15 -14.66
C PRO A 128 -14.78 -0.30 -14.61
N LEU A 129 -14.36 -1.18 -15.52
CA LEU A 129 -14.62 -2.62 -15.43
C LEU A 129 -14.29 -3.16 -14.03
N PHE A 130 -13.15 -2.77 -13.46
CA PHE A 130 -12.72 -3.30 -12.16
C PHE A 130 -13.62 -2.85 -11.00
N LEU A 131 -14.30 -1.71 -11.12
CA LEU A 131 -15.29 -1.26 -10.13
C LEU A 131 -16.54 -2.13 -10.15
N LEU A 132 -16.91 -2.65 -11.32
CA LEU A 132 -18.11 -3.45 -11.53
C LEU A 132 -17.90 -4.94 -11.26
N LEU A 133 -16.68 -5.45 -11.43
CA LEU A 133 -16.37 -6.88 -11.24
C LEU A 133 -16.92 -7.47 -9.92
N PRO A 134 -16.81 -6.82 -8.76
CA PRO A 134 -17.39 -7.35 -7.52
C PRO A 134 -18.90 -7.60 -7.64
N ALA A 135 -19.66 -6.65 -8.19
CA ALA A 135 -21.11 -6.80 -8.34
C ALA A 135 -21.51 -7.87 -9.35
N LEU A 136 -20.72 -8.05 -10.41
CA LEU A 136 -20.95 -9.08 -11.43
C LEU A 136 -20.94 -10.52 -10.83
N TYR A 137 -20.23 -10.74 -9.73
CA TYR A 137 -20.08 -12.06 -9.10
C TYR A 137 -20.85 -12.23 -7.78
N ASN A 138 -21.39 -11.14 -7.20
CA ASN A 138 -22.15 -11.21 -5.95
C ASN A 138 -23.47 -12.01 -6.08
N ASN A 139 -24.07 -12.06 -7.26
CA ASN A 139 -25.35 -12.75 -7.48
C ASN A 139 -25.21 -14.26 -7.71
N THR A 140 -24.02 -14.82 -7.55
CA THR A 140 -23.78 -16.27 -7.75
C THR A 140 -24.13 -17.11 -6.53
N THR A 141 -24.37 -16.50 -5.36
CA THR A 141 -24.53 -17.20 -4.08
C THR A 141 -25.93 -17.10 -3.47
N THR A 142 -26.87 -16.35 -4.05
CA THR A 142 -28.17 -16.05 -3.40
C THR A 142 -29.33 -16.99 -3.76
N THR A 143 -29.12 -18.08 -4.48
CA THR A 143 -30.14 -19.14 -4.65
C THR A 143 -30.06 -20.29 -3.64
N THR A 144 -29.44 -20.08 -2.47
CA THR A 144 -29.31 -21.13 -1.43
C THR A 144 -29.51 -20.59 -0.01
N THR A 145 -30.56 -19.79 0.19
CA THR A 145 -31.18 -19.66 1.52
C THR A 145 -32.67 -19.46 1.32
N ASP A 146 -33.43 -20.42 1.86
CA ASP A 146 -34.88 -20.44 2.04
C ASP A 146 -35.75 -21.01 0.90
N ALA A 147 -35.44 -22.23 0.47
CA ALA A 147 -36.44 -23.26 0.23
C ALA A 147 -35.84 -24.64 0.53
N GLN A 148 -36.62 -25.47 1.18
CA GLN A 148 -36.21 -26.70 1.86
C GLN A 148 -35.75 -27.80 0.89
N GLN A 149 -34.79 -28.61 1.37
CA GLN A 149 -34.63 -30.05 1.14
C GLN A 149 -34.82 -30.58 -0.31
N GLU A 150 -33.71 -30.98 -0.96
CA GLU A 150 -33.41 -32.37 -1.35
C GLU A 150 -32.40 -32.46 -2.50
N GLN A 151 -31.49 -33.44 -2.37
CA GLN A 151 -30.65 -34.07 -3.39
C GLN A 151 -29.39 -33.33 -3.85
N GLU A 152 -28.29 -33.74 -3.21
CA GLU A 152 -26.97 -33.87 -3.85
C GLU A 152 -27.10 -34.76 -5.10
N GLN A 153 -27.24 -34.14 -6.26
CA GLN A 153 -26.90 -34.78 -7.53
C GLN A 153 -25.69 -34.05 -8.10
N GLU A 154 -24.59 -34.79 -8.24
CA GLU A 154 -23.37 -34.37 -8.95
C GLU A 154 -23.72 -34.08 -10.41
N GLU A 155 -24.05 -32.83 -10.71
CA GLU A 155 -24.26 -32.37 -12.09
C GLU A 155 -22.90 -32.22 -12.80
N PRO A 156 -22.78 -32.66 -14.07
CA PRO A 156 -21.54 -32.61 -14.84
C PRO A 156 -21.04 -31.16 -15.04
N PRO A 157 -19.73 -30.97 -15.30
CA PRO A 157 -19.03 -29.67 -15.19
C PRO A 157 -19.41 -28.59 -16.23
N HIS A 158 -20.53 -28.72 -16.94
CA HIS A 158 -20.92 -27.82 -18.04
C HIS A 158 -22.21 -26.99 -17.82
N GLN A 159 -22.89 -27.12 -16.68
CA GLN A 159 -24.18 -26.41 -16.44
C GLN A 159 -24.13 -25.22 -15.47
N GLN A 160 -22.98 -24.87 -14.88
CA GLN A 160 -22.89 -23.74 -13.95
C GLN A 160 -23.22 -22.37 -14.59
N ASN A 161 -23.13 -22.26 -15.93
CA ASN A 161 -23.49 -21.06 -16.68
C ASN A 161 -25.01 -20.86 -16.89
N GLN A 162 -25.85 -21.87 -16.63
CA GLN A 162 -27.30 -21.75 -16.84
C GLN A 162 -28.03 -21.02 -15.71
N LYS A 163 -27.41 -20.88 -14.52
CA LYS A 163 -28.04 -20.26 -13.34
C LYS A 163 -27.86 -18.75 -13.23
N ARG A 164 -27.05 -18.12 -14.09
CA ARG A 164 -26.84 -16.65 -14.08
C ARG A 164 -27.88 -15.97 -14.96
N MET A 165 -28.81 -15.27 -14.33
CA MET A 165 -29.82 -14.45 -15.01
C MET A 165 -29.18 -13.25 -15.72
N PHE A 166 -29.81 -12.80 -16.81
CA PHE A 166 -29.50 -11.52 -17.42
C PHE A 166 -30.06 -10.41 -16.55
N LEU A 167 -29.22 -9.43 -16.19
CA LEU A 167 -29.58 -8.32 -15.31
C LEU A 167 -29.25 -6.98 -15.96
N SER A 168 -30.01 -5.94 -15.62
CA SER A 168 -29.78 -4.57 -16.12
C SER A 168 -28.48 -3.97 -15.53
N LEU A 169 -27.99 -2.86 -16.08
CA LEU A 169 -26.86 -2.14 -15.47
C LEU A 169 -27.22 -1.69 -14.04
N GLU A 170 -28.43 -1.18 -13.85
CA GLU A 170 -28.98 -0.71 -12.58
C GLU A 170 -28.95 -1.81 -11.52
N ASP A 171 -29.41 -3.02 -11.85
CA ASP A 171 -29.40 -4.17 -10.93
C ASP A 171 -27.97 -4.52 -10.49
N HIS A 172 -27.00 -4.45 -11.41
CA HIS A 172 -25.60 -4.69 -11.05
C HIS A 172 -25.07 -3.56 -10.14
N LEU A 173 -25.44 -2.31 -10.37
CA LEU A 173 -25.03 -1.19 -9.52
C LEU A 173 -25.65 -1.29 -8.11
N ASP A 174 -26.89 -1.70 -7.98
CA ASP A 174 -27.52 -1.90 -6.67
C ASP A 174 -26.85 -3.01 -5.85
N ASN A 175 -26.26 -4.00 -6.53
CA ASN A 175 -25.43 -5.05 -5.92
C ASN A 175 -23.99 -4.61 -5.63
N THR A 176 -23.57 -3.41 -6.07
CA THR A 176 -22.29 -2.84 -5.65
C THR A 176 -22.42 -2.24 -4.25
N PRO A 177 -21.48 -2.51 -3.33
CA PRO A 177 -21.44 -1.82 -2.05
C PRO A 177 -20.96 -0.37 -2.26
N ASP A 178 -21.77 0.52 -2.84
CA ASP A 178 -21.48 1.95 -2.95
C ASP A 178 -22.11 2.71 -1.76
N PRO A 179 -21.35 3.02 -0.69
CA PRO A 179 -21.89 3.67 0.50
C PRO A 179 -22.44 5.07 0.22
N SER A 180 -22.04 5.68 -0.90
CA SER A 180 -22.37 7.06 -1.26
C SER A 180 -23.26 7.18 -2.50
N ARG A 181 -23.53 6.07 -3.20
CA ARG A 181 -24.30 6.03 -4.46
C ARG A 181 -23.79 6.99 -5.54
N HIS A 182 -22.57 7.49 -5.41
CA HIS A 182 -22.01 8.46 -6.35
C HIS A 182 -21.86 7.86 -7.76
N LEU A 183 -21.62 6.56 -7.88
CA LEU A 183 -21.52 5.94 -9.20
C LEU A 183 -22.88 5.94 -9.90
N ALA A 184 -23.93 5.50 -9.21
CA ALA A 184 -25.28 5.47 -9.75
C ALA A 184 -25.76 6.88 -10.14
N GLU A 185 -25.57 7.87 -9.28
CA GLU A 185 -25.93 9.27 -9.55
C GLU A 185 -25.17 9.85 -10.75
N LEU A 186 -23.87 9.54 -10.85
CA LEU A 186 -23.04 10.02 -11.96
C LEU A 186 -23.47 9.39 -13.29
N LEU A 187 -23.80 8.11 -13.30
CA LEU A 187 -24.30 7.42 -14.50
C LEU A 187 -25.70 7.88 -14.90
N ALA A 188 -26.54 8.28 -13.95
CA ALA A 188 -27.84 8.90 -14.22
C ALA A 188 -27.70 10.32 -14.80
N THR A 189 -26.72 11.09 -14.32
CA THR A 189 -26.52 12.49 -14.74
C THR A 189 -25.74 12.62 -16.04
N SER A 190 -24.85 11.66 -16.35
CA SER A 190 -23.94 11.74 -17.50
C SER A 190 -24.08 10.54 -18.43
N SER A 191 -24.75 10.77 -19.56
CA SER A 191 -24.97 9.75 -20.60
C SER A 191 -23.67 9.23 -21.21
N SER A 192 -22.66 10.10 -21.41
CA SER A 192 -21.34 9.70 -21.91
C SER A 192 -20.64 8.69 -20.98
N THR A 193 -20.63 8.97 -19.68
CA THR A 193 -20.04 8.05 -18.70
C THR A 193 -20.80 6.73 -18.66
N ARG A 194 -22.14 6.79 -18.73
CA ARG A 194 -22.99 5.60 -18.81
C ARG A 194 -22.64 4.73 -20.02
N GLN A 195 -22.55 5.33 -21.20
CA GLN A 195 -22.17 4.63 -22.43
C GLN A 195 -20.79 3.98 -22.34
N LEU A 196 -19.82 4.67 -21.72
CA LEU A 196 -18.48 4.13 -21.50
C LEU A 196 -18.56 2.87 -20.61
N VAL A 197 -19.28 2.93 -19.50
CA VAL A 197 -19.46 1.81 -18.58
C VAL A 197 -20.20 0.64 -19.24
N GLU A 198 -21.30 0.91 -19.94
CA GLU A 198 -22.06 -0.10 -20.69
C GLU A 198 -21.25 -0.76 -21.81
N ALA A 199 -20.38 0.00 -22.49
CA ALA A 199 -19.46 -0.54 -23.49
C ALA A 199 -18.41 -1.46 -22.86
N ARG A 200 -17.88 -1.10 -21.68
CA ARG A 200 -16.96 -1.98 -20.93
C ARG A 200 -17.65 -3.25 -20.44
N LEU A 201 -18.92 -3.17 -20.01
CA LEU A 201 -19.73 -4.34 -19.66
C LEU A 201 -20.00 -5.22 -20.87
N ALA A 202 -20.41 -4.66 -22.01
CA ALA A 202 -20.66 -5.44 -23.23
C ALA A 202 -19.41 -6.18 -23.75
N ALA A 203 -18.22 -5.66 -23.47
CA ALA A 203 -16.96 -6.31 -23.82
C ALA A 203 -16.65 -7.56 -22.97
N VAL A 204 -17.23 -7.66 -21.77
CA VAL A 204 -16.95 -8.71 -20.78
C VAL A 204 -18.14 -9.66 -20.58
N CYS A 205 -19.36 -9.16 -20.80
CA CYS A 205 -20.60 -9.88 -20.63
C CYS A 205 -21.19 -10.28 -22.00
N GLY A 206 -22.05 -11.31 -22.01
CA GLY A 206 -23.07 -11.46 -23.03
C GLY A 206 -24.11 -10.35 -22.84
N ALA A 207 -24.34 -9.54 -23.86
CA ALA A 207 -25.36 -8.49 -23.85
C ALA A 207 -26.54 -8.93 -24.72
N VAL A 208 -27.75 -8.81 -24.20
CA VAL A 208 -29.01 -9.08 -24.91
C VAL A 208 -29.92 -7.87 -24.75
N GLN A 209 -30.60 -7.48 -25.83
CA GLN A 209 -31.60 -6.41 -25.79
C GLN A 209 -32.94 -7.02 -25.34
N ALA A 210 -33.49 -6.53 -24.24
CA ALA A 210 -34.78 -6.95 -23.72
C ALA A 210 -35.68 -5.72 -23.55
N GLY A 211 -36.52 -5.45 -24.55
CA GLY A 211 -37.29 -4.20 -24.62
C GLY A 211 -36.36 -3.01 -24.85
N ASP A 212 -36.48 -1.99 -24.00
CA ASP A 212 -35.70 -0.75 -24.10
C ASP A 212 -34.33 -0.83 -23.40
N GLU A 213 -34.09 -1.87 -22.60
CA GLU A 213 -32.88 -2.01 -21.80
C GLU A 213 -31.93 -3.11 -22.30
N ARG A 214 -30.64 -2.88 -22.09
CA ARG A 214 -29.60 -3.88 -22.32
C ARG A 214 -29.38 -4.67 -21.04
N MET A 215 -29.57 -5.97 -21.14
CA MET A 215 -29.29 -6.88 -20.05
C MET A 215 -27.97 -7.61 -20.27
N TYR A 216 -27.24 -7.83 -19.18
CA TYR A 216 -25.89 -8.34 -19.17
C TYR A 216 -25.81 -9.65 -18.37
N ARG A 217 -25.07 -10.61 -18.89
CA ARG A 217 -24.68 -11.84 -18.19
C ARG A 217 -23.18 -12.05 -18.33
N VAL A 218 -22.48 -12.30 -17.23
CA VAL A 218 -21.03 -12.51 -17.24
C VAL A 218 -20.64 -13.66 -18.17
N ASP A 219 -19.69 -13.40 -19.08
CA ASP A 219 -19.09 -14.40 -19.96
C ASP A 219 -17.62 -14.55 -19.57
N GLU A 220 -17.29 -15.70 -18.99
CA GLU A 220 -15.96 -15.95 -18.44
C GLU A 220 -14.88 -15.97 -19.52
N ALA A 221 -15.20 -16.41 -20.74
CA ALA A 221 -14.26 -16.42 -21.86
C ALA A 221 -13.93 -14.99 -22.31
N LYS A 222 -14.95 -14.12 -22.41
CA LYS A 222 -14.75 -12.70 -22.72
C LYS A 222 -14.01 -11.96 -21.61
N LEU A 223 -14.36 -12.22 -20.34
CA LEU A 223 -13.66 -11.64 -19.20
C LEU A 223 -12.17 -12.01 -19.22
N LEU A 224 -11.86 -13.30 -19.38
CA LEU A 224 -10.49 -13.78 -19.45
C LEU A 224 -9.75 -13.14 -20.62
N GLY A 225 -10.38 -13.05 -21.79
CA GLY A 225 -9.83 -12.37 -22.95
C GLY A 225 -9.50 -10.89 -22.68
N ALA A 226 -10.42 -10.16 -22.03
CA ALA A 226 -10.21 -8.76 -21.65
C ALA A 226 -9.09 -8.59 -20.61
N LEU A 227 -9.01 -9.47 -19.61
CA LEU A 227 -7.95 -9.46 -18.60
C LEU A 227 -6.58 -9.77 -19.21
N LEU A 228 -6.51 -10.76 -20.10
CA LEU A 228 -5.28 -11.09 -20.83
C LEU A 228 -4.85 -9.95 -21.75
N ALA A 229 -5.79 -9.30 -22.45
CA ALA A 229 -5.49 -8.14 -23.27
C ALA A 229 -4.91 -6.98 -22.43
N LYS A 230 -5.44 -6.76 -21.22
CA LYS A 230 -4.88 -5.77 -20.28
C LYS A 230 -3.50 -6.16 -19.78
N ALA A 231 -3.30 -7.40 -19.38
CA ALA A 231 -2.00 -7.89 -18.94
C ALA A 231 -0.95 -7.72 -20.05
N ARG A 232 -1.32 -8.05 -21.29
CA ARG A 232 -0.47 -7.82 -22.47
C ARG A 232 -0.22 -6.35 -22.73
N ALA A 233 -1.21 -5.46 -22.58
CA ALA A 233 -1.00 -4.02 -22.74
C ALA A 233 -0.01 -3.46 -21.70
N VAL A 234 -0.06 -3.95 -20.47
CA VAL A 234 0.90 -3.59 -19.40
C VAL A 234 2.33 -4.03 -19.75
N VAL A 235 2.49 -5.17 -20.42
CA VAL A 235 3.80 -5.71 -20.86
C VAL A 235 4.26 -5.10 -22.21
N GLY A 236 3.31 -4.75 -23.07
CA GLY A 236 3.51 -4.32 -24.46
C GLY A 236 3.72 -2.82 -24.66
N GLY A 237 3.53 -2.01 -23.62
CA GLY A 237 3.68 -0.54 -23.68
C GLY A 237 5.10 -0.01 -23.91
N GLY A 238 6.07 -0.83 -24.32
CA GLY A 238 7.39 -0.33 -24.69
C GLY A 238 8.46 -1.35 -25.12
N ALA A 239 8.42 -2.61 -24.67
CA ALA A 239 9.48 -3.58 -25.01
C ALA A 239 9.15 -5.07 -24.77
N GLY A 240 7.88 -5.44 -24.56
CA GLY A 240 7.55 -6.81 -24.12
C GLY A 240 8.10 -7.15 -22.72
N ARG A 241 8.44 -6.12 -21.92
CA ARG A 241 8.94 -6.25 -20.55
C ARG A 241 7.92 -5.70 -19.57
N LEU A 242 7.87 -6.32 -18.39
CA LEU A 242 7.15 -5.78 -17.25
C LEU A 242 7.73 -4.39 -16.89
N PRO A 243 6.91 -3.44 -16.42
CA PRO A 243 7.40 -2.21 -15.80
C PRO A 243 8.48 -2.49 -14.76
N GLU A 244 9.54 -1.68 -14.72
CA GLU A 244 10.73 -1.94 -13.90
C GLU A 244 10.40 -2.23 -12.43
N SER A 245 9.45 -1.49 -11.86
CA SER A 245 9.00 -1.71 -10.47
C SER A 245 8.31 -3.05 -10.24
N MET A 246 7.65 -3.59 -11.27
CA MET A 246 7.04 -4.92 -11.22
C MET A 246 8.06 -6.02 -11.53
N GLU A 247 8.96 -5.81 -12.49
CA GLU A 247 10.06 -6.73 -12.79
C GLU A 247 10.98 -6.90 -11.58
N GLU A 248 11.34 -5.82 -10.89
CA GLU A 248 12.15 -5.89 -9.68
C GLU A 248 11.46 -6.70 -8.58
N ARG A 249 10.15 -6.50 -8.38
CA ARG A 249 9.38 -7.17 -7.33
C ARG A 249 9.08 -8.63 -7.62
N PHE A 250 8.68 -8.96 -8.84
CA PHE A 250 8.16 -10.29 -9.19
C PHE A 250 9.16 -11.16 -9.94
N VAL A 251 10.21 -10.58 -10.53
CA VAL A 251 11.22 -11.32 -11.29
C VAL A 251 12.56 -11.25 -10.56
N ARG A 252 13.15 -10.06 -10.38
CA ARG A 252 14.51 -9.95 -9.84
C ARG A 252 14.61 -10.43 -8.39
N LYS A 253 13.69 -9.99 -7.53
CA LYS A 253 13.68 -10.37 -6.10
C LYS A 253 13.40 -11.86 -5.89
N GLU A 254 12.51 -12.45 -6.68
CA GLU A 254 12.17 -13.88 -6.58
C GLU A 254 13.28 -14.77 -7.17
N LEU A 255 14.01 -14.28 -8.18
CA LEU A 255 15.17 -14.96 -8.76
C LEU A 255 16.49 -14.66 -8.02
N GLU A 256 16.48 -13.79 -7.02
CA GLU A 256 17.65 -13.51 -6.19
C GLU A 256 18.00 -14.77 -5.39
N ALA A 257 19.17 -15.34 -5.66
CA ALA A 257 19.59 -16.58 -5.02
C ALA A 257 19.55 -16.39 -3.48
N PRO A 258 18.87 -17.28 -2.74
CA PRO A 258 18.84 -17.19 -1.29
C PRO A 258 20.27 -17.21 -0.76
N VAL A 259 20.63 -16.21 0.04
CA VAL A 259 21.97 -16.11 0.63
C VAL A 259 22.14 -17.28 1.59
N LEU A 260 22.67 -18.40 1.07
CA LEU A 260 23.13 -19.51 1.87
C LEU A 260 24.28 -19.00 2.72
N GLY A 261 23.98 -18.67 3.97
CA GLY A 261 24.99 -18.39 4.98
C GLY A 261 25.82 -19.65 5.19
N VAL A 262 26.89 -19.81 4.40
CA VAL A 262 27.89 -20.84 4.63
C VAL A 262 28.52 -20.55 5.98
N ARG A 263 28.04 -21.24 7.02
CA ARG A 263 28.78 -21.38 8.26
C ARG A 263 29.99 -22.24 7.93
N VAL A 264 31.12 -21.60 7.68
CA VAL A 264 32.41 -22.28 7.67
C VAL A 264 32.64 -22.81 9.10
N ALA A 265 32.22 -24.06 9.32
CA ALA A 265 32.59 -24.80 10.51
C ALA A 265 34.09 -25.08 10.42
N ARG A 266 34.85 -24.34 11.22
CA ARG A 266 36.28 -24.57 11.39
C ARG A 266 36.42 -25.70 12.42
N GLY A 267 36.61 -26.94 11.96
CA GLY A 267 37.15 -28.01 12.81
C GLY A 267 36.60 -29.42 12.59
N SER A 268 37.55 -30.34 12.32
CA SER A 268 37.54 -31.81 12.46
C SER A 268 36.60 -32.65 11.58
N GLY A 269 37.16 -33.08 10.44
CA GLY A 269 37.20 -34.46 9.97
C GLY A 269 35.91 -35.28 9.96
N ALA A 270 35.24 -35.33 8.82
CA ALA A 270 34.61 -36.55 8.30
C ALA A 270 34.33 -36.36 6.81
N VAL A 271 34.81 -37.31 6.02
CA VAL A 271 34.62 -37.43 4.57
C VAL A 271 33.14 -37.72 4.30
N VAL A 272 32.51 -36.92 3.43
CA VAL A 272 31.32 -37.33 2.69
C VAL A 272 31.58 -37.02 1.22
N VAL A 273 31.72 -38.08 0.44
CA VAL A 273 31.85 -38.08 -1.01
C VAL A 273 30.46 -37.81 -1.61
N VAL A 274 30.35 -36.80 -2.46
CA VAL A 274 29.34 -36.75 -3.52
C VAL A 274 30.06 -36.32 -4.79
N GLU A 275 30.12 -37.23 -5.75
CA GLU A 275 30.69 -37.02 -7.08
C GLU A 275 29.81 -36.08 -7.92
N GLY A 276 30.45 -35.25 -8.73
CA GLY A 276 29.84 -34.27 -9.62
C GLY A 276 30.91 -33.48 -10.36
N GLU A 277 31.50 -34.16 -11.34
CA GLU A 277 32.54 -33.83 -12.32
C GLU A 277 32.70 -32.35 -12.77
N GLY A 278 33.96 -31.90 -12.92
CA GLY A 278 34.24 -30.58 -13.51
C GLY A 278 35.69 -30.08 -13.45
N ALA A 279 36.60 -30.78 -14.12
CA ALA A 279 37.82 -30.29 -14.79
C ALA A 279 38.84 -29.36 -14.09
N ALA A 280 40.09 -29.88 -14.10
CA ALA A 280 41.35 -29.18 -14.36
C ALA A 280 41.90 -28.19 -13.32
N ALA A 281 43.08 -28.54 -12.74
CA ALA A 281 44.32 -27.79 -13.02
C ALA A 281 45.48 -28.22 -12.09
N VAL A 282 46.61 -28.51 -12.75
CA VAL A 282 47.96 -28.06 -12.41
C VAL A 282 48.68 -28.72 -11.23
N ARG A 283 49.69 -29.49 -11.64
CA ARG A 283 50.90 -29.94 -10.93
C ARG A 283 51.57 -28.77 -10.18
N SER A 284 52.13 -29.04 -8.99
CA SER A 284 53.52 -28.68 -8.67
C SER A 284 53.96 -29.26 -7.32
N ASN A 285 55.14 -29.83 -7.38
CA ASN A 285 55.91 -30.49 -6.35
C ASN A 285 56.32 -29.59 -5.17
N ASP A 286 56.74 -30.30 -4.10
CA ASP A 286 57.86 -30.00 -3.21
C ASP A 286 57.91 -28.62 -2.55
N PHE A 287 57.80 -28.62 -1.21
CA PHE A 287 58.91 -28.14 -0.39
C PHE A 287 59.04 -28.98 0.89
N SER A 288 60.00 -29.89 0.84
CA SER A 288 60.69 -30.43 2.01
C SER A 288 61.52 -29.35 2.69
N ARG A 289 61.67 -29.50 4.02
CA ARG A 289 62.69 -28.92 4.92
C ARG A 289 62.45 -27.53 5.53
N LYS A 290 61.84 -27.57 6.73
CA LYS A 290 62.52 -27.37 8.03
C LYS A 290 63.43 -26.14 8.16
N ARG A 291 62.88 -25.11 8.81
CA ARG A 291 63.47 -24.24 9.84
C ARG A 291 62.25 -23.57 10.50
N GLY A 292 61.85 -23.86 11.74
CA GLY A 292 62.67 -23.99 12.93
C GLY A 292 62.96 -22.60 13.47
N GLY A 293 61.97 -21.96 14.08
CA GLY A 293 62.13 -20.71 14.83
C GLY A 293 60.99 -19.72 14.60
N ASP A 294 60.08 -19.68 15.57
CA ASP A 294 59.19 -18.55 15.92
C ASP A 294 57.69 -18.62 15.59
N GLU A 295 57.09 -19.82 15.70
CA GLU A 295 55.63 -20.03 15.65
C GLU A 295 54.84 -19.14 16.64
N GLU A 296 55.42 -18.74 17.78
CA GLU A 296 54.77 -17.83 18.73
C GLU A 296 54.70 -16.36 18.25
N GLN A 297 55.69 -15.85 17.51
CA GLN A 297 55.62 -14.50 16.95
C GLN A 297 54.68 -14.42 15.77
N ASP A 298 54.66 -15.44 14.91
CA ASP A 298 53.75 -15.50 13.77
C ASP A 298 52.29 -15.66 14.22
N GLU A 299 52.01 -16.48 15.25
CA GLU A 299 50.68 -16.59 15.83
C GLU A 299 50.23 -15.29 16.52
N ARG A 300 51.13 -14.59 17.21
CA ARG A 300 50.81 -13.27 17.81
C ARG A 300 50.57 -12.21 16.73
N ALA A 301 51.33 -12.21 15.64
CA ALA A 301 51.15 -11.30 14.52
C ALA A 301 49.82 -11.57 13.79
N GLU A 302 49.48 -12.85 13.57
CA GLU A 302 48.23 -13.25 12.93
C GLU A 302 47.01 -12.94 13.84
N LYS A 303 47.14 -13.15 15.16
CA LYS A 303 46.11 -12.79 16.14
C LYS A 303 45.89 -11.28 16.22
N ARG A 304 46.95 -10.47 16.18
CA ARG A 304 46.84 -8.99 16.10
C ARG A 304 46.18 -8.56 14.80
N ARG A 305 46.55 -9.15 13.66
CA ARG A 305 45.94 -8.84 12.35
C ARG A 305 44.46 -9.21 12.30
N LYS A 306 44.05 -10.31 12.93
CA LYS A 306 42.65 -10.74 13.05
C LYS A 306 41.83 -9.81 13.95
N GLN A 307 42.38 -9.39 15.09
CA GLN A 307 41.71 -8.46 15.99
C GLN A 307 41.53 -7.08 15.35
N GLU A 308 42.54 -6.58 14.63
CA GLU A 308 42.47 -5.29 13.93
C GLU A 308 41.48 -5.35 12.75
N ALA A 309 41.40 -6.46 12.03
CA ALA A 309 40.40 -6.67 10.98
C ALA A 309 38.98 -6.73 11.55
N GLU A 310 38.77 -7.40 12.70
CA GLU A 310 37.48 -7.48 13.36
C GLU A 310 37.04 -6.12 13.93
N GLU A 311 37.97 -5.32 14.46
CA GLU A 311 37.70 -3.96 14.93
C GLU A 311 37.39 -3.01 13.76
N LYS A 312 38.12 -3.12 12.65
CA LYS A 312 37.83 -2.37 11.41
C LYS A 312 36.47 -2.75 10.82
N ALA A 313 36.10 -4.03 10.85
CA ALA A 313 34.77 -4.50 10.43
C ALA A 313 33.66 -3.96 11.34
N LYS A 314 33.87 -3.96 12.66
CA LYS A 314 32.93 -3.36 13.63
C LYS A 314 32.77 -1.86 13.40
N LYS A 315 33.87 -1.14 13.14
CA LYS A 315 33.85 0.30 12.79
C LYS A 315 33.23 0.57 11.42
N ALA A 316 33.36 -0.34 10.45
CA ALA A 316 32.73 -0.22 9.13
C ALA A 316 31.21 -0.43 9.21
N ASN A 317 30.75 -1.39 10.03
CA ASN A 317 29.34 -1.72 10.20
C ASN A 317 28.59 -0.78 11.17
N MET A 318 29.26 0.26 11.70
CA MET A 318 28.64 1.29 12.52
C MET A 318 28.06 2.42 11.66
N SER A 319 26.79 2.74 11.89
CA SER A 319 26.11 3.86 11.23
C SER A 319 26.77 5.20 11.54
N ARG A 320 26.64 6.17 10.63
CA ARG A 320 27.19 7.53 10.79
C ARG A 320 26.76 8.20 12.11
N GLY A 321 25.54 7.93 12.57
CA GLY A 321 25.02 8.45 13.85
C GLY A 321 25.80 7.91 15.06
N VAL A 322 26.12 6.62 15.07
CA VAL A 322 26.89 5.99 16.16
C VAL A 322 28.33 6.52 16.20
N LYS A 323 28.94 6.74 15.02
CA LYS A 323 30.29 7.35 14.92
C LYS A 323 30.34 8.77 15.46
N ASN A 324 29.27 9.55 15.26
CA ASN A 324 29.18 10.91 15.81
C ASN A 324 28.94 10.90 17.32
N LEU A 325 28.15 9.95 17.84
CA LEU A 325 27.96 9.78 19.29
C LEU A 325 29.26 9.38 20.01
N MET A 326 30.06 8.50 19.42
CA MET A 326 31.34 8.06 20.00
C MET A 326 32.38 9.18 20.13
N LYS A 327 32.26 10.25 19.33
CA LYS A 327 33.16 11.41 19.39
C LYS A 327 32.79 12.41 20.49
N VAL A 328 31.61 12.27 21.10
CA VAL A 328 31.17 13.15 22.17
C VAL A 328 31.92 12.78 23.45
N ASN A 329 32.51 13.76 24.15
CA ASN A 329 33.20 13.51 25.40
C ASN A 329 32.18 13.18 26.51
N THR A 330 32.17 11.93 26.97
CA THR A 330 31.26 11.44 28.00
C THR A 330 31.85 11.50 29.42
N SER A 331 33.03 12.11 29.61
CA SER A 331 33.63 12.26 30.95
C SER A 331 32.74 13.17 31.81
N GLY A 332 32.17 12.63 32.89
CA GLY A 332 31.31 13.37 33.83
C GLY A 332 29.80 13.11 33.69
N MET A 333 29.34 12.42 32.65
CA MET A 333 27.94 11.97 32.57
C MET A 333 27.72 10.70 33.38
N LYS A 334 26.75 10.73 34.30
CA LYS A 334 26.34 9.57 35.09
C LYS A 334 25.74 8.50 34.18
N LYS A 335 26.20 7.25 34.30
CA LYS A 335 25.69 6.16 33.45
C LYS A 335 24.22 5.93 33.76
N MET A 336 23.40 5.67 32.74
CA MET A 336 21.98 5.36 32.90
C MET A 336 21.74 4.19 33.88
N SER A 337 22.67 3.24 33.95
CA SER A 337 22.65 2.14 34.91
C SER A 337 22.71 2.58 36.38
N ASP A 338 23.28 3.75 36.68
CA ASP A 338 23.35 4.27 38.04
C ASP A 338 22.04 4.90 38.51
N PHE A 339 21.09 5.18 37.60
CA PHE A 339 19.76 5.68 37.94
C PHE A 339 18.76 4.57 38.29
N PHE A 340 19.08 3.32 37.93
CA PHE A 340 18.20 2.15 38.17
C PHE A 340 18.70 1.25 39.29
N LYS A 341 19.77 1.62 40.00
CA LYS A 341 20.18 0.90 41.21
C LYS A 341 19.14 1.18 42.30
N LYS A 342 18.46 0.11 42.74
CA LYS A 342 17.50 0.15 43.84
C LYS A 342 18.20 0.74 45.07
N LYS A 343 17.67 1.83 45.61
CA LYS A 343 18.18 2.48 46.81
C LYS A 343 18.11 1.46 47.96
N ALA A 344 19.26 1.15 48.54
CA ALA A 344 19.36 0.32 49.75
C ALA A 344 18.78 1.08 50.94
#